data_AF-A0A7Z0SVP9-F1
#
_entry.id   AF-A0A7Z0SVP9-F1
#
_cell.length_a   1.000
_cell.length_b   1.000
_cell.length_c   1.000
_cell.angle_alpha   90.00
_cell.angle_beta   90.00
_cell.angle_gamma   90.00
#
_symmetry.space_group_name_H-M   'P 1'
#
loop_
_entity.id
_entity.type
_entity.pdbx_description
1 polymer ?
#
loop_
_entity_poly.entity_id
_entity_poly.type
_entity_poly.pdbx_seq_one_letter_code
_entity_poly.pdbx_strand_id
1 'polypeptide(L)'
;MTFQEFWRLIALIGGYPVADEREPFSALEEELAGREVEEITSFEDLLASALFRLDRRTYADLPTIDTDRSQSSDSFLYNRCAVVVAGEVAFESVLAGSRPFQGYTHSYLPSSERILYVAQKAYERKTGTPWEYVSAVDYETGSNESEW
;
A
#
# COMPACT_ATOMS: atom_id res chain seq x y z
N MET A 1 -2.90 15.05 6.73
CA MET A 1 -3.82 14.60 5.65
C MET A 1 -4.99 13.84 6.26
N THR A 2 -6.19 13.85 5.67
CA THR A 2 -7.31 12.98 6.11
C THR A 2 -7.29 11.66 5.35
N PHE A 3 -7.94 10.61 5.87
CA PHE A 3 -7.98 9.32 5.18
C PHE A 3 -8.72 9.39 3.83
N GLN A 4 -9.73 10.25 3.72
CA GLN A 4 -10.43 10.50 2.45
C GLN A 4 -9.50 11.16 1.41
N GLU A 5 -8.66 12.11 1.83
CA GLU A 5 -7.68 12.73 0.92
C GLU A 5 -6.60 11.74 0.49
N PHE A 6 -6.16 10.86 1.40
CA PHE A 6 -5.27 9.75 1.07
C PHE A 6 -5.84 8.89 -0.05
N TRP A 7 -7.10 8.45 0.06
CA TRP A 7 -7.73 7.64 -1.00
C TRP A 7 -7.91 8.40 -2.32
N ARG A 8 -8.15 9.72 -2.26
CA ARG A 8 -8.19 10.56 -3.47
C ARG A 8 -6.85 10.56 -4.20
N LEU A 9 -5.74 10.57 -3.45
CA LEU A 9 -4.39 10.46 -4.00
C LEU A 9 -4.11 9.06 -4.56
N ILE A 10 -4.47 8.00 -3.83
CA ILE A 10 -4.35 6.61 -4.31
C ILE A 10 -5.09 6.40 -5.64
N ALA A 11 -6.24 7.07 -5.84
CA ALA A 11 -7.01 6.98 -7.08
C ALA A 11 -6.23 7.45 -8.34
N LEU A 12 -5.14 8.24 -8.18
CA LEU A 12 -4.25 8.61 -9.29
C LEU A 12 -3.54 7.41 -9.91
N ILE A 13 -3.39 6.30 -9.17
CA ILE A 13 -2.78 5.06 -9.66
C ILE A 13 -3.69 4.37 -10.70
N GLY A 14 -5.00 4.65 -10.67
CA GLY A 14 -5.97 4.06 -11.61
C GLY A 14 -6.50 2.68 -11.23
N GLY A 15 -6.13 2.15 -10.05
CA GLY A 15 -6.65 0.90 -9.51
C GLY A 15 -5.73 -0.31 -9.74
N TYR A 16 -6.27 -1.50 -9.46
CA TYR A 16 -5.59 -2.78 -9.61
C TYR A 16 -6.40 -3.73 -10.53
N PRO A 17 -5.74 -4.47 -11.45
CA PRO A 17 -4.31 -4.44 -11.75
C PRO A 17 -3.89 -3.12 -12.41
N VAL A 18 -2.64 -2.72 -12.18
CA VAL A 18 -2.08 -1.49 -12.78
C VAL A 18 -1.82 -1.73 -14.27
N ALA A 19 -2.37 -0.89 -15.15
CA ALA A 19 -2.28 -1.07 -16.59
C ALA A 19 -0.90 -0.71 -17.17
N ASP A 20 -0.28 0.36 -16.65
CA ASP A 20 1.11 0.76 -16.94
C ASP A 20 1.84 0.83 -15.61
N GLU A 21 2.85 -0.03 -15.40
CA GLU A 21 3.51 -0.15 -14.11
C GLU A 21 4.28 1.12 -13.70
N ARG A 22 4.58 2.04 -14.62
CA ARG A 22 5.46 3.18 -14.42
C ARG A 22 4.73 4.49 -14.19
N GLU A 23 3.91 4.90 -15.15
CA GLU A 23 3.29 6.23 -15.17
C GLU A 23 2.42 6.57 -13.94
N PRO A 24 1.54 5.68 -13.44
CA PRO A 24 0.58 6.05 -12.42
C PRO A 24 1.21 6.39 -11.07
N PHE A 25 2.32 5.73 -10.72
CA PHE A 25 3.08 6.06 -9.50
C PHE A 25 3.84 7.37 -9.65
N SER A 26 4.39 7.66 -10.84
CA SER A 26 5.06 8.94 -11.09
C SER A 26 4.12 10.13 -10.93
N ALA A 27 2.86 10.00 -11.38
CA ALA A 27 1.85 11.03 -11.21
C ALA A 27 1.53 11.29 -9.71
N LEU A 28 1.42 10.22 -8.92
CA LEU A 28 1.21 10.33 -7.48
C LEU A 28 2.44 10.92 -6.76
N GLU A 29 3.65 10.49 -7.13
CA GLU A 29 4.91 11.07 -6.62
C GLU A 29 5.00 12.58 -6.91
N GLU A 30 4.61 13.00 -8.11
CA GLU A 30 4.60 14.41 -8.53
C GLU A 30 3.58 15.24 -7.76
N GLU A 31 2.35 14.73 -7.63
CA GLU A 31 1.31 15.37 -6.84
C GLU A 31 1.74 15.55 -5.38
N LEU A 32 2.34 14.52 -4.77
CA LEU A 32 2.85 14.61 -3.39
C LEU A 32 4.05 15.54 -3.27
N ALA A 33 4.97 15.56 -4.24
CA ALA A 33 6.12 16.45 -4.20
C ALA A 33 5.72 17.93 -4.26
N GLY A 34 4.55 18.23 -4.84
CA GLY A 34 3.94 19.56 -4.85
C GLY A 34 3.34 20.02 -3.51
N ARG A 35 3.19 19.12 -2.54
CA ARG A 35 2.56 19.40 -1.23
C ARG A 35 3.57 19.72 -0.14
N GLU A 36 3.09 20.11 1.03
CA GLU A 36 3.94 20.35 2.19
C GLU A 36 4.56 19.05 2.73
N VAL A 37 5.71 19.15 3.41
CA VAL A 37 6.43 17.97 3.95
C VAL A 37 5.56 17.20 4.94
N GLU A 38 4.78 17.93 5.74
CA GLU A 38 3.82 17.37 6.70
C GLU A 38 2.72 16.57 6.00
N GLU A 39 2.35 16.91 4.76
CA GLU A 39 1.40 16.13 3.98
C GLU A 39 2.03 14.86 3.40
N ILE A 40 3.29 14.91 2.98
CA ILE A 40 4.01 13.72 2.48
C ILE A 40 4.20 12.69 3.61
N THR A 41 4.63 13.15 4.79
CA THR A 41 4.75 12.28 5.98
C THR A 41 3.39 11.78 6.47
N SER A 42 2.35 12.63 6.44
CA SER A 42 0.98 12.17 6.72
C SER A 42 0.50 11.10 5.73
N PHE A 43 0.90 11.17 4.45
CA PHE A 43 0.56 10.14 3.46
C PHE A 43 1.21 8.81 3.83
N GLU A 44 2.49 8.83 4.21
CA GLU A 44 3.22 7.63 4.68
C GLU A 44 2.53 7.00 5.89
N ASP A 45 2.15 7.80 6.89
CA ASP A 45 1.43 7.31 8.08
C ASP A 45 0.09 6.64 7.73
N LEU A 46 -0.65 7.20 6.77
CA LEU A 46 -1.94 6.65 6.35
C LEU A 46 -1.78 5.37 5.51
N LEU A 47 -0.73 5.30 4.67
CA LEU A 47 -0.35 4.08 3.96
C LEU A 47 0.02 2.98 4.95
N ALA A 48 0.91 3.27 5.89
CA ALA A 48 1.32 2.36 6.96
C ALA A 48 0.11 1.85 7.76
N SER A 49 -0.79 2.75 8.16
CA SER A 49 -2.03 2.41 8.88
C SER A 49 -2.94 1.49 8.07
N ALA A 50 -3.10 1.72 6.76
CA ALA A 50 -3.89 0.84 5.90
C ALA A 50 -3.26 -0.55 5.78
N LEU A 51 -1.95 -0.63 5.55
CA LEU A 51 -1.23 -1.91 5.46
C LEU A 51 -1.25 -2.69 6.78
N PHE A 52 -1.12 -2.00 7.92
CA PHE A 52 -1.25 -2.57 9.25
C PHE A 52 -2.63 -3.18 9.51
N ARG A 53 -3.72 -2.49 9.09
CA ARG A 53 -5.10 -3.01 9.23
C ARG A 53 -5.36 -4.29 8.41
N LEU A 54 -4.60 -4.46 7.32
CA LEU A 54 -4.63 -5.66 6.46
C LEU A 54 -3.64 -6.74 6.92
N ASP A 55 -2.75 -6.45 7.87
CA ASP A 55 -1.82 -7.42 8.45
C ASP A 55 -2.57 -8.37 9.38
N ARG A 56 -3.08 -9.46 8.80
CA ARG A 56 -3.89 -10.45 9.52
C ARG A 56 -3.43 -11.85 9.14
N ARG A 57 -3.26 -12.71 10.12
CA ARG A 57 -2.86 -14.11 9.87
C ARG A 57 -3.84 -14.85 8.97
N THR A 58 -5.14 -14.59 9.11
CA THR A 58 -6.17 -15.19 8.24
C THR A 58 -5.98 -14.84 6.76
N TYR A 59 -5.32 -13.73 6.44
CA TYR A 59 -4.99 -13.36 5.07
C TYR A 59 -3.63 -13.91 4.66
N ALA A 60 -2.65 -13.93 5.56
CA ALA A 60 -1.31 -14.48 5.32
C ALA A 60 -1.33 -16.00 5.07
N ASP A 61 -2.22 -16.73 5.76
CA ASP A 61 -2.38 -18.18 5.63
C ASP A 61 -3.06 -18.61 4.33
N LEU A 62 -3.61 -17.67 3.55
CA LEU A 62 -4.18 -17.97 2.23
C LEU A 62 -3.07 -18.37 1.25
N PRO A 63 -3.30 -19.36 0.38
CA PRO A 63 -2.38 -19.66 -0.70
C PRO A 63 -2.42 -18.56 -1.75
N THR A 64 -1.37 -18.42 -2.55
CA THR A 64 -1.37 -17.56 -3.73
C THR A 64 -2.34 -18.10 -4.79
N ILE A 65 -3.17 -17.24 -5.38
CA ILE A 65 -4.21 -17.64 -6.35
C ILE A 65 -3.63 -18.18 -7.67
N ASP A 66 -2.40 -17.82 -8.02
CA ASP A 66 -1.76 -18.20 -9.28
C ASP A 66 -0.91 -19.47 -9.19
N THR A 67 -0.43 -19.81 -7.99
CA THR A 67 0.52 -20.92 -7.78
C THR A 67 0.11 -21.90 -6.68
N ASP A 68 -0.95 -21.59 -5.92
CA ASP A 68 -1.44 -22.37 -4.78
C ASP A 68 -0.36 -22.65 -3.71
N ARG A 69 0.53 -21.67 -3.49
CA ARG A 69 1.65 -21.77 -2.54
C ARG A 69 1.45 -20.82 -1.37
N SER A 70 2.07 -21.13 -0.23
CA SER A 70 2.12 -20.21 0.90
C SER A 70 2.75 -18.87 0.51
N GLN A 71 2.22 -17.78 1.04
CA GLN A 71 2.81 -16.45 0.90
C GLN A 71 4.10 -16.36 1.74
N SER A 72 5.11 -15.64 1.24
CA SER A 72 6.23 -15.18 2.06
C SER A 72 5.85 -13.90 2.79
N SER A 73 6.65 -13.47 3.77
CA SER A 73 6.45 -12.18 4.44
C SER A 73 6.39 -11.02 3.44
N ASP A 74 7.32 -11.01 2.47
CA ASP A 74 7.39 -9.98 1.43
C ASP A 74 6.19 -10.05 0.48
N SER A 75 5.85 -11.25 -0.01
CA SER A 75 4.72 -11.35 -0.96
C SER A 75 3.39 -11.01 -0.29
N PHE A 76 3.22 -11.32 1.00
CA PHE A 76 2.06 -10.89 1.75
C PHE A 76 1.98 -9.37 1.90
N LEU A 77 3.10 -8.69 2.20
CA LEU A 77 3.17 -7.22 2.20
C LEU A 77 2.75 -6.65 0.83
N TYR A 78 3.23 -7.23 -0.26
CA TYR A 78 2.91 -6.75 -1.61
C TYR A 78 1.45 -7.03 -1.99
N ASN A 79 0.88 -8.14 -1.53
CA ASN A 79 -0.55 -8.44 -1.69
C ASN A 79 -1.42 -7.44 -0.91
N ARG A 80 -1.00 -7.02 0.28
CA ARG A 80 -1.67 -5.92 1.02
C ARG A 80 -1.56 -4.59 0.27
N CYS A 81 -0.40 -4.30 -0.33
CA CYS A 81 -0.24 -3.13 -1.20
C CYS A 81 -1.20 -3.18 -2.41
N ALA A 82 -1.44 -4.34 -3.00
CA ALA A 82 -2.40 -4.49 -4.10
C ALA A 82 -3.83 -4.13 -3.70
N VAL A 83 -4.25 -4.45 -2.48
CA VAL A 83 -5.55 -4.03 -1.94
C VAL A 83 -5.62 -2.51 -1.82
N VAL A 84 -4.56 -1.86 -1.31
CA VAL A 84 -4.50 -0.39 -1.21
C VAL A 84 -4.54 0.24 -2.60
N VAL A 85 -3.72 -0.25 -3.54
CA VAL A 85 -3.70 0.21 -4.94
C VAL A 85 -5.06 0.03 -5.62
N ALA A 86 -5.83 -1.00 -5.26
CA ALA A 86 -7.18 -1.21 -5.75
C ALA A 86 -8.19 -0.15 -5.24
N GLY A 87 -7.83 0.62 -4.21
CA GLY A 87 -8.58 1.76 -3.69
C GLY A 87 -9.48 1.47 -2.50
N GLU A 88 -10.10 2.54 -1.99
CA GLU A 88 -10.88 2.56 -0.74
C GLU A 88 -11.97 1.49 -0.69
N VAL A 89 -12.74 1.33 -1.78
CA VAL A 89 -13.85 0.37 -1.82
C VAL A 89 -13.33 -1.07 -1.68
N ALA A 90 -12.21 -1.39 -2.32
CA ALA A 90 -11.60 -2.71 -2.21
C ALA A 90 -11.08 -2.96 -0.80
N PHE A 91 -10.36 -1.99 -0.25
CA PHE A 91 -9.84 -2.01 1.11
C PHE A 91 -10.94 -2.25 2.15
N GLU A 92 -12.00 -1.43 2.15
CA GLU A 92 -13.10 -1.56 3.10
C GLU A 92 -13.89 -2.87 2.87
N SER A 93 -14.07 -3.31 1.63
CA SER A 93 -14.76 -4.58 1.34
C SER A 93 -13.99 -5.80 1.82
N VAL A 94 -12.66 -5.78 1.71
CA VAL A 94 -11.79 -6.83 2.24
C VAL A 94 -11.88 -6.86 3.76
N LEU A 95 -11.75 -5.71 4.44
CA LEU A 95 -11.85 -5.64 5.90
C LEU A 95 -13.23 -6.03 6.43
N ALA A 96 -14.30 -5.73 5.68
CA ALA A 96 -15.66 -6.14 6.02
C ALA A 96 -15.96 -7.62 5.70
N GLY A 97 -15.05 -8.34 5.03
CA GLY A 97 -15.25 -9.70 4.56
C GLY A 97 -16.27 -9.84 3.41
N SER A 98 -16.73 -8.74 2.82
CA SER A 98 -17.67 -8.75 1.68
C SER A 98 -16.95 -9.01 0.34
N ARG A 99 -15.62 -8.89 0.32
CA ARG A 99 -14.74 -9.28 -0.79
C ARG A 99 -13.59 -10.14 -0.25
N PRO A 100 -13.27 -11.29 -0.89
CA PRO A 100 -12.16 -12.13 -0.43
C PRO A 100 -10.80 -11.49 -0.72
N PHE A 101 -9.90 -11.51 0.28
CA PHE A 101 -8.48 -11.13 0.10
C PHE A 101 -7.77 -12.01 -0.95
N GLN A 102 -8.21 -13.27 -1.12
CA GLN A 102 -7.65 -14.24 -2.06
C GLN A 102 -7.43 -13.68 -3.48
N GLY A 103 -8.30 -12.78 -3.96
CA GLY A 103 -8.17 -12.18 -5.29
C GLY A 103 -6.93 -11.30 -5.48
N TYR A 104 -6.24 -10.94 -4.41
CA TYR A 104 -5.03 -10.11 -4.41
C TYR A 104 -3.75 -10.92 -4.14
N THR A 105 -3.84 -12.24 -3.96
CA THR A 105 -2.73 -13.09 -3.51
C THR A 105 -1.86 -13.60 -4.68
N HIS A 106 -1.17 -12.74 -5.41
CA HIS A 106 -0.31 -13.21 -6.52
C HIS A 106 1.11 -13.51 -6.05
N SER A 107 1.76 -14.50 -6.66
CA SER A 107 3.15 -14.84 -6.35
C SER A 107 4.17 -13.77 -6.77
N TYR A 108 3.77 -12.86 -7.66
CA TYR A 108 4.61 -11.78 -8.18
C TYR A 108 3.81 -10.51 -8.43
N LEU A 109 4.10 -9.44 -7.69
CA LEU A 109 3.43 -8.13 -7.75
C LEU A 109 4.41 -6.95 -7.68
N PRO A 110 5.35 -6.83 -8.64
CA PRO A 110 6.35 -5.77 -8.63
C PRO A 110 5.73 -4.36 -8.66
N SER A 111 4.57 -4.22 -9.31
CA SER A 111 3.84 -2.95 -9.39
C SER A 111 3.26 -2.51 -8.06
N SER A 112 2.74 -3.43 -7.25
CA SER A 112 2.08 -3.08 -5.99
C SER A 112 3.08 -2.65 -4.93
N GLU A 113 4.29 -3.23 -4.92
CA GLU A 113 5.38 -2.83 -4.03
C GLU A 113 5.74 -1.34 -4.19
N ARG A 114 5.61 -0.78 -5.40
CA ARG A 114 6.03 0.61 -5.69
C ARG A 114 5.38 1.66 -4.79
N ILE A 115 4.17 1.40 -4.27
CA ILE A 115 3.47 2.33 -3.39
C ILE A 115 4.27 2.63 -2.11
N LEU A 116 5.09 1.68 -1.64
CA LEU A 116 5.92 1.80 -0.42
C LEU A 116 6.98 2.90 -0.54
N TYR A 117 7.37 3.25 -1.77
CA TYR A 117 8.43 4.22 -2.02
C TYR A 117 7.90 5.61 -2.41
N VAL A 118 6.60 5.77 -2.56
CA VAL A 118 5.99 7.00 -3.12
C VAL A 118 6.29 8.23 -2.24
N ALA A 119 6.10 8.12 -0.92
CA ALA A 119 6.36 9.23 0.01
C ALA A 119 7.84 9.61 0.03
N GLN A 120 8.72 8.61 0.13
CA GLN A 120 10.17 8.79 0.02
C GLN A 120 10.53 9.55 -1.26
N LYS A 121 10.07 9.08 -2.43
CA LYS A 121 10.41 9.70 -3.72
C LYS A 121 9.89 11.13 -3.84
N ALA A 122 8.67 11.38 -3.37
CA ALA A 122 8.10 12.72 -3.34
C ALA A 122 8.91 13.67 -2.46
N TYR A 123 9.29 13.23 -1.26
CA TYR A 123 10.09 14.02 -0.32
C TYR A 123 11.49 14.33 -0.84
N GLU A 124 12.20 13.30 -1.34
CA GLU A 124 13.55 13.47 -1.89
C GLU A 124 13.53 14.42 -3.09
N ARG A 125 12.50 14.32 -3.93
CA ARG A 125 12.29 15.24 -5.06
C ARG A 125 12.03 16.69 -4.59
N LYS A 126 11.18 16.88 -3.57
CA LYS A 126 10.81 18.20 -3.05
C LYS A 126 11.97 18.89 -2.33
N THR A 127 12.70 18.16 -1.50
CA THR A 127 13.66 18.73 -0.55
C THR A 127 15.10 18.61 -1.01
N GLY A 128 15.41 17.68 -1.90
CA GLY A 128 16.78 17.31 -2.24
C GLY A 128 17.54 16.60 -1.11
N THR A 129 16.84 16.17 -0.05
CA THR A 129 17.43 15.51 1.12
C THR A 129 16.95 14.06 1.24
N PRO A 130 17.77 13.15 1.82
CA PRO A 130 17.36 11.75 2.03
C PRO A 130 16.13 11.64 2.94
N TRP A 131 15.29 10.64 2.66
CA TRP A 131 14.17 10.29 3.53
C TRP A 131 14.66 9.53 4.77
N GLU A 132 14.38 10.07 5.94
CA GLU A 132 14.69 9.45 7.24
C GLU A 132 13.44 9.28 8.12
N TYR A 133 12.26 9.60 7.57
CA TYR A 133 11.01 9.55 8.31
C TYR A 133 10.56 8.10 8.53
N VAL A 134 10.09 7.81 9.74
CA VAL A 134 9.54 6.51 10.14
C VAL A 134 8.08 6.71 10.49
N SER A 135 7.20 5.90 9.91
CA SER A 135 5.76 5.94 10.16
C SER A 135 5.42 5.62 11.61
N ALA A 136 4.27 6.11 12.06
CA ALA A 136 3.77 5.90 13.42
C ALA A 136 3.50 4.42 13.77
N VAL A 137 3.24 3.58 12.76
CA VAL A 137 3.07 2.13 12.90
C VAL A 137 4.02 1.40 11.96
N ASP A 138 4.49 0.24 12.40
CA ASP A 138 5.24 -0.70 11.58
C ASP A 138 4.24 -1.49 10.73
N TYR A 139 4.38 -1.44 9.40
CA TYR A 139 3.51 -2.16 8.46
C TYR A 139 4.09 -3.49 7.97
N GLU A 140 5.27 -3.88 8.45
CA GLU A 140 5.89 -5.16 8.13
C GLU A 140 4.97 -6.32 8.52
N THR A 141 5.17 -7.45 7.85
CA THR A 141 4.32 -8.63 8.05
C THR A 141 4.45 -9.17 9.48
N GLY A 142 3.32 -9.25 10.18
CA GLY A 142 3.23 -9.69 11.57
C GLY A 142 3.37 -8.60 12.62
N SER A 143 3.49 -7.33 12.21
CA SER A 143 3.58 -6.19 13.12
C SER A 143 2.24 -5.90 13.82
N ASN A 144 1.09 -6.30 13.26
CA ASN A 144 -0.20 -6.25 13.94
C ASN A 144 -0.42 -7.49 14.81
N GLU A 145 0.26 -7.52 15.96
CA GLU A 145 0.23 -8.63 16.92
C GLU A 145 -1.18 -9.05 17.37
N SER A 146 -2.15 -8.13 17.32
CA SER A 146 -3.53 -8.42 17.75
C SER A 146 -4.34 -9.26 16.75
N GLU A 147 -3.95 -9.24 15.47
CA GLU A 147 -4.62 -9.95 14.39
C GLU A 147 -3.72 -11.04 13.74
N TRP A 148 -2.56 -11.31 14.35
CA TRP A 148 -1.56 -12.30 13.94
C TRP A 148 -1.63 -13.59 14.78
#